data_AF-A0A383E672-F1
#
_entry.id   AF-A0A383E672-F1
#
_cell.length_a   1.000
_cell.length_b   1.000
_cell.length_c   1.000
_cell.angle_alpha   90.00
_cell.angle_beta   90.00
_cell.angle_gamma   90.00
#
_symmetry.space_group_name_H-M   'P 1'
#
loop_
_entity.id
_entity.type
_entity.pdbx_description
1 polymer ?
#
loop_
_entity_poly.entity_id
_entity_poly.type
_entity_poly.pdbx_seq_one_letter_code
_entity_poly.pdbx_strand_id
1 'polypeptide(L)'
;EGGTGQPQSSANESLRPLYAETASKCNVMKNPPLSDCPMMICAGADEPEGWIDQSLRYKRLCEAKGIYTKSQLVDDAHHFSLLDFATDRTHPFFKQIIRFIKS
;
A
#
# COMPACT_ATOMS: atom_id res chain seq x y z
N GLU A 1 12.21 -9.51 -43.41
CA GLU A 1 12.19 -8.38 -42.46
C GLU A 1 10.79 -7.77 -42.53
N GLY A 2 10.02 -7.57 -41.46
CA GLY A 2 10.32 -7.63 -40.05
C GLY A 2 9.04 -7.76 -39.20
N GLY A 3 9.28 -8.25 -37.98
CA GLY A 3 8.51 -8.08 -36.75
C GLY A 3 6.98 -8.11 -36.82
N THR A 4 6.40 -9.28 -36.55
CA THR A 4 5.10 -9.35 -35.90
C THR A 4 5.20 -8.69 -34.53
N GLY A 5 4.64 -7.50 -34.35
CA GLY A 5 4.49 -6.88 -33.05
C GLY A 5 3.69 -7.80 -32.14
N GLN A 6 4.30 -8.30 -31.06
CA GLN A 6 3.58 -9.04 -30.04
C GLN A 6 2.49 -8.14 -29.43
N PRO A 7 1.27 -8.65 -29.21
CA PRO A 7 0.26 -7.89 -28.49
C PRO A 7 0.77 -7.63 -27.07
N GLN A 8 0.85 -6.36 -26.68
CA GLN A 8 1.09 -5.99 -25.28
C GLN A 8 -0.13 -6.41 -24.46
N SER A 9 -0.04 -7.55 -23.78
CA SER A 9 -1.02 -7.92 -22.76
C SER A 9 -0.97 -6.87 -21.65
N SER A 10 -2.11 -6.26 -21.32
CA SER A 10 -2.18 -5.34 -20.18
C SER A 10 -1.66 -6.01 -18.91
N ALA A 11 -1.09 -5.26 -17.95
CA ALA A 11 -0.63 -5.83 -16.67
C ALA A 11 -1.70 -6.73 -16.00
N ASN A 12 -2.98 -6.42 -16.20
CA ASN A 12 -4.12 -7.19 -15.69
C ASN A 12 -4.28 -8.56 -16.35
N GLU A 13 -3.91 -8.70 -17.62
CA GLU A 13 -4.02 -9.95 -18.37
C GLU A 13 -2.94 -10.97 -17.98
N SER A 14 -1.75 -10.48 -17.62
CA SER A 14 -0.67 -11.31 -17.05
C SER A 14 -0.96 -11.82 -15.64
N LEU A 15 -1.94 -11.25 -14.94
CA LEU A 15 -2.37 -11.67 -13.59
C LEU A 15 -3.51 -12.70 -13.62
N ARG A 16 -4.22 -12.86 -14.74
CA ARG A 16 -5.30 -13.87 -14.89
C ARG A 16 -4.88 -15.31 -14.54
N PRO A 17 -3.62 -15.75 -14.76
CA PRO A 17 -3.17 -17.09 -14.37
C PRO A 17 -2.94 -17.28 -12.86
N LEU A 18 -3.09 -16.25 -12.01
CA LEU A 18 -3.09 -16.44 -10.56
C LEU A 18 -4.35 -17.23 -10.19
N TYR A 19 -4.21 -18.55 -10.08
CA TYR A 19 -5.23 -19.45 -9.55
C TYR A 19 -5.93 -18.79 -8.35
N ALA A 20 -7.27 -18.86 -8.31
CA ALA A 20 -8.09 -18.18 -7.29
C ALA A 20 -7.61 -18.47 -5.85
N GLU A 21 -7.02 -19.64 -5.63
CA GLU A 21 -6.36 -20.01 -4.38
C GLU A 21 -5.17 -19.10 -4.04
N THR A 22 -4.24 -18.88 -4.97
CA THR A 22 -3.08 -17.99 -4.79
C THR A 22 -3.52 -16.56 -4.53
N ALA A 23 -4.46 -16.05 -5.32
CA ALA A 23 -5.02 -14.71 -5.10
C ALA A 23 -5.67 -14.58 -3.71
N SER A 24 -6.39 -15.61 -3.25
CA SER A 24 -6.99 -15.62 -1.93
C SER A 24 -5.95 -15.72 -0.80
N LYS A 25 -4.87 -16.49 -0.99
CA LYS A 25 -3.75 -16.59 -0.03
C LYS A 25 -3.00 -15.26 0.12
N CYS A 26 -2.79 -14.54 -0.98
CA CYS A 26 -2.12 -13.24 -0.97
C CYS A 26 -3.02 -12.07 -0.54
N ASN A 27 -4.31 -12.31 -0.30
CA ASN A 27 -5.23 -11.25 0.12
C ASN A 27 -5.03 -10.91 1.62
N VAL A 28 -4.35 -9.81 1.89
CA VAL A 28 -4.09 -9.30 3.24
C VAL A 28 -5.36 -8.95 4.02
N MET A 29 -6.50 -8.73 3.34
CA MET A 29 -7.79 -8.54 4.00
C MET A 29 -8.38 -9.84 4.55
N LYS A 30 -7.98 -10.99 4.01
CA LYS A 30 -8.35 -12.32 4.52
C LYS A 30 -7.32 -12.88 5.48
N ASN A 31 -6.04 -12.53 5.27
CA ASN A 31 -4.90 -12.98 6.05
C ASN A 31 -4.17 -11.76 6.62
N PRO A 32 -4.66 -11.18 7.74
CA PRO A 32 -4.04 -10.01 8.34
C PRO A 32 -2.69 -10.37 8.96
N PRO A 33 -1.88 -9.38 9.37
CA PRO A 33 -0.64 -9.62 10.08
C PRO A 33 -0.85 -10.53 11.29
N LEU A 34 0.14 -11.38 11.53
CA LEU A 34 0.20 -12.26 12.71
C LEU A 34 1.01 -11.63 13.86
N SER A 35 1.58 -10.45 13.65
CA SER A 35 2.35 -9.72 14.66
C SER A 35 1.51 -8.64 15.34
N ASP A 36 1.86 -8.35 16.59
CA ASP A 36 1.28 -7.23 17.36
C ASP A 36 2.09 -5.93 17.20
N CYS A 37 2.97 -5.88 16.20
CA CYS A 37 3.84 -4.73 15.97
C CYS A 37 2.99 -3.50 15.57
N PRO A 38 3.21 -2.32 16.19
CA PRO A 38 2.65 -1.07 15.73
C PRO A 38 2.80 -0.89 14.20
N MET A 39 1.71 -0.52 13.52
CA MET A 39 1.73 -0.27 12.09
C MET A 39 1.42 1.18 11.72
N MET A 40 2.24 1.75 10.85
CA MET A 40 1.95 3.02 10.19
C MET A 40 1.45 2.74 8.76
N ILE A 41 0.20 3.13 8.48
CA ILE A 41 -0.47 2.90 7.19
C ILE A 41 -0.62 4.25 6.49
N CYS A 42 -0.04 4.39 5.31
CA CYS A 42 0.01 5.67 4.60
C CYS A 42 -0.60 5.55 3.21
N ALA A 43 -1.27 6.61 2.77
CA ALA A 43 -1.76 6.79 1.41
C ALA A 43 -1.51 8.24 0.98
N GLY A 44 -1.40 8.47 -0.32
CA GLY A 44 -1.30 9.81 -0.88
C GLY A 44 -2.69 10.40 -1.08
N ALA A 45 -2.88 11.69 -0.82
CA ALA A 45 -4.15 12.36 -1.03
C ALA A 45 -4.59 12.37 -2.50
N ASP A 46 -3.63 12.30 -3.42
CA ASP A 46 -3.86 12.29 -4.88
C ASP A 46 -3.87 10.87 -5.47
N GLU A 47 -3.87 9.83 -4.63
CA GLU A 47 -4.04 8.45 -5.09
C GLU A 47 -5.50 8.17 -5.50
N PRO A 48 -5.75 7.16 -6.36
CA PRO A 48 -7.11 6.72 -6.66
C PRO A 48 -7.89 6.39 -5.38
N GLU A 49 -9.16 6.81 -5.32
CA GLU A 49 -10.02 6.61 -4.14
C GLU A 49 -10.04 5.15 -3.66
N GLY A 50 -10.06 4.19 -4.59
CA GLY A 50 -10.04 2.76 -4.27
C GLY A 50 -8.76 2.31 -3.53
N TRP A 51 -7.64 3.00 -3.71
CA TRP A 51 -6.38 2.69 -3.01
C TRP A 51 -6.37 3.28 -1.60
N ILE A 52 -6.87 4.52 -1.46
CA ILE A 52 -7.06 5.16 -0.15
C ILE A 52 -8.04 4.33 0.70
N ASP A 53 -9.17 3.91 0.11
CA ASP A 53 -10.15 3.06 0.79
C ASP A 53 -9.58 1.69 1.18
N GLN A 54 -8.76 1.06 0.32
CA GLN A 54 -8.05 -0.18 0.69
C GLN A 54 -7.15 0.02 1.91
N SER A 55 -6.36 1.09 1.95
CA SER A 55 -5.52 1.43 3.10
C SER A 55 -6.33 1.63 4.38
N LEU A 56 -7.47 2.33 4.31
CA LEU A 56 -8.36 2.55 5.45
C LEU A 56 -9.07 1.26 5.91
N ARG A 57 -9.46 0.38 4.98
CA ARG A 57 -10.03 -0.93 5.32
C ARG A 57 -9.00 -1.81 6.03
N TYR A 58 -7.77 -1.83 5.53
CA TYR A 58 -6.71 -2.60 6.15
C TYR A 58 -6.36 -2.10 7.56
N LYS A 59 -6.35 -0.77 7.77
CA LYS A 59 -6.25 -0.16 9.10
C LYS A 59 -7.29 -0.72 10.06
N ARG A 60 -8.58 -0.64 9.70
CA ARG A 60 -9.69 -1.13 10.53
C ARG A 60 -9.55 -2.61 10.88
N LEU A 61 -9.09 -3.42 9.91
CA LEU A 61 -8.84 -4.84 10.12
C LEU A 61 -7.74 -5.09 11.17
N CYS A 62 -6.67 -4.31 11.14
CA CYS A 62 -5.57 -4.42 12.10
C CYS A 62 -6.01 -3.95 13.50
N GLU A 63 -6.74 -2.83 13.58
CA GLU A 63 -7.30 -2.32 14.85
C GLU A 63 -8.29 -3.31 15.48
N ALA A 64 -9.14 -3.95 14.66
CA ALA A 64 -10.06 -4.99 15.13
C ALA A 64 -9.35 -6.22 15.72
N LYS A 65 -8.06 -6.41 15.41
CA LYS A 65 -7.20 -7.44 15.99
C LYS A 65 -6.38 -6.97 17.18
N GLY A 66 -6.55 -5.72 17.62
CA GLY A 66 -5.79 -5.14 18.73
C GLY A 66 -4.41 -4.61 18.33
N ILE A 67 -4.07 -4.58 17.04
CA ILE A 67 -2.82 -4.00 16.55
C ILE A 67 -2.95 -2.47 16.60
N TYR A 68 -2.03 -1.80 17.27
CA TYR A 68 -1.96 -0.34 17.24
C TYR A 68 -1.65 0.14 15.82
N THR A 69 -2.48 1.02 15.28
CA THR A 69 -2.23 1.63 13.97
C THR A 69 -2.19 3.14 14.03
N LYS A 70 -1.34 3.72 13.19
CA LYS A 70 -1.36 5.15 12.86
C LYS A 70 -1.59 5.29 11.37
N SER A 71 -2.62 6.04 10.99
CA SER A 71 -2.87 6.34 9.58
C SER A 71 -2.39 7.73 9.22
N GLN A 72 -1.86 7.86 8.00
CA GLN A 72 -1.52 9.16 7.45
C GLN A 72 -1.94 9.26 5.99
N LEU A 73 -2.83 10.21 5.70
CA LEU A 73 -3.04 10.71 4.36
C LEU A 73 -2.01 11.83 4.14
N VAL A 74 -1.19 11.71 3.11
CA VAL A 74 -0.12 12.67 2.83
C VAL A 74 -0.60 13.62 1.74
N ASP A 75 -0.73 14.90 2.09
CA ASP A 75 -1.14 15.95 1.15
C ASP A 75 -0.13 16.08 0.00
N ASP A 76 -0.63 16.47 -1.19
CA ASP A 76 0.15 16.64 -2.43
C ASP A 76 0.98 15.40 -2.85
N ALA A 77 0.62 14.21 -2.32
CA ALA A 77 1.28 12.97 -2.62
C ALA A 77 0.42 12.10 -3.53
N HIS A 78 1.02 11.65 -4.63
CA HIS A 78 0.57 10.51 -5.42
C HIS A 78 1.43 9.29 -5.06
N HIS A 79 1.14 8.14 -5.66
CA HIS A 79 1.77 6.86 -5.31
C HIS A 79 3.30 6.87 -5.26
N PHE A 80 3.95 7.45 -6.28
CA PHE A 80 5.41 7.47 -6.36
C PHE A 80 6.06 8.54 -5.45
N SER A 81 5.42 9.70 -5.25
CA SER A 81 6.00 10.79 -4.45
C SER A 81 5.98 10.48 -2.96
N LEU A 82 5.13 9.56 -2.49
CA LEU A 82 5.22 9.03 -1.13
C LEU A 82 6.61 8.50 -0.80
N LEU A 83 7.27 7.82 -1.75
CA LEU A 83 8.62 7.28 -1.54
C LEU A 83 9.67 8.41 -1.51
N ASP A 84 9.54 9.42 -2.37
CA ASP A 84 10.39 10.60 -2.35
C ASP A 84 10.25 11.35 -1.01
N PHE A 85 9.01 11.57 -0.57
CA PHE A 85 8.68 12.22 0.71
C PHE A 85 9.14 11.41 1.92
N ALA A 86 9.18 10.09 1.81
CA ALA A 86 9.67 9.18 2.86
C ALA A 86 11.20 9.10 2.93
N THR A 87 11.92 9.63 1.92
CA THR A 87 13.39 9.64 1.89
C THR A 87 13.97 11.05 2.06
N ASP A 88 13.19 12.10 1.77
CA ASP A 88 13.55 13.48 2.06
C ASP A 88 13.46 13.79 3.56
N ARG A 89 14.64 13.92 4.20
CA ARG A 89 14.77 14.25 5.63
C ARG A 89 14.15 15.59 6.04
N THR A 90 13.97 16.49 5.09
CA THR A 90 13.36 17.80 5.34
C THR A 90 11.84 17.74 5.33
N HIS A 91 11.27 16.78 4.58
CA HIS A 91 9.83 16.64 4.40
C HIS A 91 9.11 16.27 5.72
N PRO A 92 7.91 16.82 6.00
CA PRO A 92 7.15 16.50 7.20
C PRO A 92 6.82 15.01 7.34
N PHE A 93 6.60 14.30 6.22
CA PHE A 93 6.28 12.87 6.23
C PHE A 93 7.43 12.02 6.78
N PHE A 94 8.67 12.24 6.31
CA PHE A 94 9.87 11.60 6.85
C PHE A 94 9.96 11.75 8.37
N LYS A 95 9.78 12.99 8.87
CA LYS A 95 9.85 13.29 10.31
C LYS A 95 8.78 12.52 11.10
N GLN A 96 7.60 12.31 10.51
CA GLN A 96 6.54 11.51 11.14
C GLN A 96 6.89 10.02 11.19
N ILE A 97 7.45 9.47 10.12
CA ILE A 97 7.94 8.08 10.09
C ILE A 97 8.99 7.86 11.18
N ILE A 98 10.00 8.74 11.28
CA ILE A 98 11.05 8.60 12.29
C ILE A 98 10.49 8.71 13.72
N ARG A 99 9.50 9.58 13.96
CA ARG A 99 8.84 9.66 15.27
C ARG A 99 8.08 8.38 15.61
N PHE A 100 7.39 7.79 14.62
CA PHE A 100 6.67 6.53 14.81
C PHE A 100 7.60 5.35 15.09
N ILE A 101 8.77 5.29 14.44
CA ILE A 101 9.75 4.23 14.70
C ILE A 101 10.37 4.35 16.10
N LYS A 102 10.46 5.58 16.63
CA LYS A 102 11.06 5.86 17.94
C LYS A 102 10.08 5.79 19.13
N SER A 103 8.78 5.63 18.87
CA SER A 103 7.75 5.48 19.91
C SER A 103 7.62 4.04 20.36
#